data_AF-A0A954P3P6-F1
#
_entry.id   AF-A0A954P3P6-F1
#
_cell.length_a   1.000
_cell.length_b   1.000
_cell.length_c   1.000
_cell.angle_alpha   90.00
_cell.angle_beta   90.00
_cell.angle_gamma   90.00
#
_symmetry.space_group_name_H-M   'P 1'
#
loop_
_entity.id
_entity.type
_entity.pdbx_description
1 polymer ?
#
loop_
_entity_poly.entity_id
_entity_poly.type
_entity_poly.pdbx_seq_one_letter_code
_entity_poly.pdbx_strand_id
1 'polypeptide(L)' 'MKLLVAVAGSLLLLAVAAFCVFGFLATFEPTDRTASHMVFRIGYIVIGTGSVAGAGFLVASAVSK' A
#
# COMPACT_ATOMS: atom_id res chain seq x y z
N MET A 1 -17.50 -17.59 2.35
CA MET A 1 -16.76 -17.06 1.18
C MET A 1 -16.42 -15.58 1.33
N LYS A 2 -17.38 -14.68 1.58
CA LYS A 2 -17.11 -13.23 1.78
C LYS A 2 -15.98 -12.92 2.76
N LEU A 3 -15.96 -13.57 3.93
CA LEU A 3 -14.90 -13.37 4.93
C LEU A 3 -13.52 -13.84 4.45
N LEU A 4 -13.43 -15.01 3.81
CA LEU A 4 -12.15 -15.52 3.28
C LEU A 4 -11.59 -14.59 2.19
N VAL A 5 -12.46 -14.08 1.31
CA VAL A 5 -12.07 -13.09 0.29
C VAL A 5 -11.60 -11.79 0.93
N ALA A 6 -12.28 -11.31 1.97
CA ALA A 6 -11.87 -10.12 2.69
C ALA A 6 -10.51 -10.32 3.37
N VAL A 7 -10.28 -11.45 4.05
CA VAL A 7 -9.00 -11.75 4.70
C VAL A 7 -7.88 -11.85 3.67
N ALA A 8 -8.05 -12.64 2.60
CA ALA A 8 -7.03 -12.80 1.57
C ALA A 8 -6.74 -11.47 0.84
N GLY A 9 -7.78 -10.72 0.50
CA GLY A 9 -7.65 -9.41 -0.15
C GLY A 9 -6.95 -8.38 0.74
N SER A 10 -7.31 -8.30 2.02
CA SER A 10 -6.66 -7.41 2.98
C SER A 10 -5.20 -7.78 3.20
N LEU A 11 -4.85 -9.07 3.30
CA LEU A 11 -3.45 -9.50 3.41
C LEU A 11 -2.63 -9.09 2.19
N LEU A 12 -3.18 -9.23 0.98
CA LEU A 12 -2.52 -8.79 -0.25
C LEU A 12 -2.32 -7.27 -0.25
N LEU A 13 -3.35 -6.49 0.09
CA LEU A 13 -3.26 -5.04 0.16
C LEU A 13 -2.26 -4.57 1.22
N LEU A 14 -2.19 -5.24 2.36
CA LEU A 14 -1.19 -4.95 3.39
C LEU A 14 0.23 -5.29 2.94
N ALA A 15 0.42 -6.38 2.19
CA ALA A 15 1.72 -6.70 1.60
C ALA A 15 2.18 -5.63 0.59
N VAL A 16 1.25 -5.14 -0.25
CA VAL A 16 1.52 -4.01 -1.16
C VAL A 16 1.84 -2.74 -0.38
N ALA A 17 1.07 -2.43 0.68
CA ALA A 17 1.34 -1.28 1.53
C ALA A 17 2.74 -1.35 2.17
N ALA A 18 3.14 -2.51 2.69
CA ALA A 18 4.47 -2.74 3.24
C ALA A 18 5.56 -2.56 2.18
N PHE A 19 5.38 -3.12 0.98
CA PHE A 19 6.28 -2.91 -0.15
C PHE A 19 6.43 -1.41 -0.48
N CYS A 20 5.33 -0.65 -0.52
CA CYS A 20 5.37 0.79 -0.76
C CYS A 20 6.11 1.55 0.35
N VAL A 21 5.96 1.17 1.62
CA VAL A 21 6.70 1.80 2.72
C VAL A 21 8.20 1.58 2.56
N PHE A 22 8.64 0.34 2.33
CA PHE A 22 10.08 0.06 2.14
C PHE A 22 10.63 0.71 0.87
N GLY A 23 9.88 0.69 -0.23
CA GLY A 23 10.25 1.39 -1.47
C GLY A 23 10.36 2.90 -1.28
N PHE A 24 9.44 3.51 -0.53
CA PHE A 24 9.49 4.93 -0.19
C PHE A 24 10.76 5.26 0.61
N LEU A 25 11.09 4.47 1.63
CA LEU A 25 12.31 4.66 2.43
C LEU A 25 13.58 4.53 1.58
N ALA A 26 13.62 3.58 0.64
CA ALA A 26 14.75 3.43 -0.29
C ALA A 26 14.97 4.67 -1.18
N THR A 27 13.93 5.47 -1.45
CA THR A 27 14.10 6.71 -2.24
C THR A 27 14.94 7.79 -1.53
N PHE A 28 15.27 7.64 -0.26
CA PHE A 28 16.15 8.56 0.48
C PHE A 28 17.63 8.18 0.42
N GLU A 29 17.97 7.07 -0.22
CA GLU A 29 19.37 6.73 -0.46
C GLU A 29 20.04 7.78 -1.37
N PRO A 30 21.32 8.12 -1.12
CA PRO A 30 22.04 9.10 -1.93
C PRO A 30 22.09 8.67 -3.39
N THR A 31 21.64 9.54 -4.30
CA THR A 31 21.62 9.27 -5.74
C THR A 31 21.79 10.56 -6.53
N ASP A 32 22.30 10.45 -7.75
CA ASP A 32 22.32 11.55 -8.73
C ASP A 32 20.97 11.73 -9.45
N ARG A 33 19.99 10.85 -9.19
CA ARG A 33 18.69 10.79 -9.88
C ARG A 33 17.52 11.32 -9.05
N THR A 34 17.67 12.50 -8.47
CA THR A 34 16.68 13.13 -7.57
C THR A 34 15.28 13.24 -8.18
N ALA A 35 15.17 13.60 -9.46
CA ALA A 35 13.88 13.73 -10.14
C ALA A 35 13.11 12.40 -10.21
N SER A 36 13.80 11.29 -10.56
CA SER A 36 13.18 9.97 -10.60
C SER A 36 12.72 9.51 -9.21
N HIS A 37 13.52 9.77 -8.17
CA HIS A 37 13.16 9.44 -6.79
C HIS A 37 11.91 10.18 -6.32
N MET A 38 11.69 11.43 -6.75
CA MET A 38 10.48 12.18 -6.44
C MET A 38 9.22 11.53 -7.03
N VAL A 39 9.30 11.04 -8.28
CA VAL A 39 8.18 10.30 -8.91
C VAL A 39 7.86 9.02 -8.14
N PHE A 40 8.89 8.26 -7.76
CA PHE A 40 8.70 7.05 -6.96
C PHE A 40 8.10 7.35 -5.58
N ARG A 41 8.54 8.42 -4.90
CA ARG A 41 7.95 8.85 -3.62
C ARG A 41 6.46 9.09 -3.73
N ILE A 42 6.04 9.85 -4.74
CA ILE A 42 4.62 10.13 -4.99
C ILE A 42 3.87 8.82 -5.26
N GLY A 43 4.42 7.96 -6.13
CA GLY A 43 3.83 6.67 -6.47
C GLY A 43 3.63 5.78 -5.23
N TYR A 44 4.67 5.65 -4.39
CA TYR A 44 4.60 4.84 -3.17
C TYR A 44 3.62 5.41 -2.14
N ILE A 45 3.53 6.74 -1.99
CA ILE A 45 2.54 7.36 -1.10
C ILE A 45 1.12 7.06 -1.60
N VAL A 46 0.84 7.30 -2.89
CA VAL A 46 -0.51 7.13 -3.46
C VAL A 46 -0.94 5.66 -3.39
N ILE A 47 -0.10 4.73 -3.84
CA ILE A 47 -0.42 3.29 -3.84
C ILE A 47 -0.48 2.74 -2.42
N GLY A 48 0.47 3.13 -1.55
CA GLY A 48 0.51 2.66 -0.17
C GLY A 48 -0.71 3.10 0.63
N THR A 49 -1.07 4.39 0.58
CA THR A 49 -2.26 4.90 1.26
C THR A 49 -3.56 4.32 0.70
N GLY A 50 -3.67 4.20 -0.63
CA GLY A 50 -4.79 3.53 -1.29
C GLY A 50 -4.96 2.07 -0.85
N SER A 51 -3.84 1.35 -0.68
CA SER A 51 -3.87 -0.05 -0.24
C SER A 51 -4.33 -0.19 1.22
N VAL A 52 -3.88 0.70 2.12
CA VAL A 52 -4.34 0.74 3.51
C VAL A 52 -5.83 1.07 3.58
N ALA A 53 -6.28 2.10 2.84
CA ALA A 53 -7.69 2.47 2.78
C ALA A 53 -8.57 1.34 2.22
N GLY A 54 -8.13 0.69 1.14
CA GLY A 54 -8.81 -0.46 0.56
C GLY A 54 -8.91 -1.65 1.51
N ALA A 55 -7.84 -1.94 2.26
CA ALA A 55 -7.86 -3.00 3.28
C ALA A 55 -8.86 -2.67 4.40
N GLY A 56 -8.88 -1.43 4.87
CA GLY A 56 -9.85 -0.95 5.86
C GLY A 56 -11.29 -1.05 5.36
N PHE A 57 -11.54 -0.65 4.11
CA PHE A 57 -12.86 -0.76 3.49
C PHE A 57 -13.32 -2.21 3.35
N LEU A 58 -12.44 -3.12 2.91
CA LEU A 58 -12.73 -4.56 2.81
C LEU A 58 -13.10 -5.17 4.15
N VAL A 59 -12.33 -4.85 5.20
CA VAL A 59 -12.60 -5.33 6.57
C VAL A 59 -13.92 -4.75 7.09
N ALA A 60 -14.12 -3.44 6.97
CA ALA A 60 -15.35 -2.78 7.41
C ALA A 60 -16.59 -3.37 6.70
N SER A 61 -16.49 -3.61 5.40
CA SER A 61 -17.56 -4.21 4.60
C SER A 61 -17.83 -5.68 4.95
N ALA A 62 -16.82 -6.41 5.42
CA ALA A 62 -16.98 -7.79 5.85
C ALA A 62 -17.59 -7.93 7.26
N VAL A 63 -17.38 -6.92 8.12
CA VAL A 63 -17.88 -6.89 9.50
C VAL A 63 -19.26 -6.23 9.60
N SER A 64 -19.56 -5.29 8.71
CA SER A 64 -20.89 -4.68 8.62
C SER A 64 -21.89 -5.71 8.08
N LYS A 65 -22.93 -6.01 8.87
CA LYS A 65 -23.98 -7.00 8.55
C LYS A 65 -24.81 -6.60 7.33
#